data_AF-A0A137NSQ3-F1
#
_entry.id   AF-A0A137NSQ3-F1
#
_cell.length_a   1.000
_cell.length_b   1.000
_cell.length_c   1.000
_cell.angle_alpha   90.00
_cell.angle_beta   90.00
_cell.angle_gamma   90.00
#
_symmetry.space_group_name_H-M   'P 1'
#
loop_
_entity.id
_entity.type
_entity.pdbx_description
1 polymer ?
#
loop_
_entity_poly.entity_id
_entity_poly.type
_entity_poly.pdbx_seq_one_letter_code
_entity_poly.pdbx_strand_id
1 'polypeptide(L)'
;MKDTQENRDKIYTKGTSRYFDPCEEESKKSLKCITENPGNKYACKDLINAYKECKKEWTNIRLEERAKRGLFAKFNQGGPKEDDSSSS
;
A
#
# COMPACT_ATOMS: atom_id res chain seq x y z
N MET A 1 -24.91 -28.20 -10.51
CA MET A 1 -23.51 -27.78 -10.81
C MET A 1 -23.53 -26.45 -11.57
N LYS A 2 -23.96 -25.34 -10.96
CA LYS A 2 -24.07 -24.03 -11.64
C LYS A 2 -23.52 -22.84 -10.86
N ASP A 3 -22.99 -23.04 -9.65
CA ASP A 3 -22.67 -21.92 -8.73
C ASP A 3 -21.18 -21.55 -8.68
N THR A 4 -20.31 -22.27 -9.41
CA THR A 4 -18.85 -22.04 -9.38
C THR A 4 -18.37 -21.05 -10.46
N GLN A 5 -19.13 -20.87 -11.53
CA GLN A 5 -18.73 -20.07 -12.69
C GLN A 5 -18.84 -18.56 -12.43
N GLU A 6 -19.98 -18.10 -11.89
CA GLU A 6 -20.25 -16.66 -11.70
C GLU A 6 -19.30 -15.97 -10.71
N ASN A 7 -18.67 -16.72 -9.81
CA ASN A 7 -17.71 -16.17 -8.86
C ASN A 7 -16.33 -15.94 -9.49
N ARG A 8 -15.92 -16.78 -10.46
CA ARG A 8 -14.65 -16.57 -11.19
C ARG A 8 -14.70 -15.30 -12.03
N ASP A 9 -15.83 -15.04 -12.68
CA ASP A 9 -15.98 -13.87 -13.55
C ASP A 9 -16.01 -12.57 -12.73
N LYS A 10 -16.57 -12.61 -11.51
CA LYS A 10 -16.50 -11.50 -10.53
C LYS A 10 -15.08 -11.25 -9.99
N ILE A 11 -14.22 -12.27 -9.96
CA ILE A 11 -12.80 -12.12 -9.59
C ILE A 11 -12.00 -11.49 -10.74
N TYR A 12 -12.27 -11.89 -11.99
CA TYR A 12 -11.57 -11.37 -13.18
C TYR A 12 -12.01 -9.96 -13.58
N THR A 13 -13.27 -9.59 -13.33
CA THR A 13 -13.80 -8.23 -13.58
C THR A 13 -13.48 -7.23 -12.48
N LYS A 14 -12.95 -7.70 -11.34
CA LYS A 14 -12.28 -6.83 -10.38
C LYS A 14 -10.97 -6.40 -11.04
N GLY A 15 -11.06 -5.34 -11.84
CA GLY A 15 -9.95 -4.74 -12.57
C GLY A 15 -8.72 -4.66 -11.68
N THR A 16 -7.55 -4.85 -12.28
CA THR A 16 -6.23 -4.87 -11.64
C THR A 16 -5.96 -3.64 -10.78
N SER A 17 -6.61 -3.49 -9.63
CA SER A 17 -6.23 -2.56 -8.57
C SER A 17 -5.04 -3.14 -7.78
N ARG A 18 -4.23 -3.96 -8.46
CA ARG A 18 -3.30 -4.90 -7.85
C ARG A 18 -2.00 -4.16 -7.55
N TYR A 19 -1.94 -3.63 -6.33
CA TYR A 19 -0.72 -3.23 -5.62
C TYR A 19 0.03 -2.02 -6.18
N PHE A 20 -0.51 -0.82 -5.99
CA PHE A 20 0.31 0.39 -6.01
C PHE A 20 0.79 0.69 -4.57
N ASP A 21 2.09 0.55 -4.35
CA ASP A 21 2.78 0.94 -3.11
C ASP A 21 3.52 2.26 -3.35
N PRO A 22 2.97 3.43 -2.93
CA PRO A 22 3.65 4.72 -3.07
C PRO A 22 5.02 4.79 -2.36
N CYS A 23 5.36 3.83 -1.50
CA CYS A 23 6.65 3.74 -0.83
C CYS A 23 7.59 2.69 -1.45
N GLU A 24 7.25 2.15 -2.64
CA GLU A 24 8.03 1.10 -3.30
C GLU A 24 9.48 1.53 -3.58
N GLU A 25 9.70 2.79 -3.97
CA GLU A 25 11.04 3.31 -4.26
C GLU A 25 11.91 3.39 -3.01
N GLU A 26 11.38 3.90 -1.90
CA GLU A 26 12.07 3.99 -0.61
C GLU A 26 12.34 2.60 -0.02
N SER A 27 11.42 1.66 -0.24
CA SER A 27 11.60 0.24 0.08
C SER A 27 12.78 -0.34 -0.70
N LYS A 28 12.85 -0.13 -2.02
CA LYS A 28 13.96 -0.61 -2.85
C LYS A 28 15.31 0.00 -2.43
N LYS A 29 15.35 1.30 -2.12
CA LYS A 29 16.58 1.99 -1.67
C LYS A 29 17.08 1.42 -0.33
N SER A 30 16.20 1.29 0.65
CA SER A 30 16.56 0.77 1.98
C SER A 30 16.97 -0.71 1.93
N LEU A 31 16.27 -1.53 1.15
CA LEU A 31 16.64 -2.94 0.92
C LEU A 31 18.00 -3.05 0.24
N LYS A 32 18.26 -2.26 -0.80
CA LYS A 32 19.55 -2.24 -1.49
C LYS A 32 20.69 -1.93 -0.52
N CYS A 33 20.54 -0.91 0.34
CA CYS A 33 21.56 -0.57 1.33
C CYS A 33 21.85 -1.73 2.30
N ILE A 34 20.81 -2.43 2.77
CA ILE A 34 20.97 -3.58 3.68
C ILE A 34 21.67 -4.74 2.98
N THR A 35 21.34 -4.99 1.71
CA THR A 35 21.98 -6.04 0.90
C THR A 35 23.46 -5.74 0.64
N GLU A 36 23.81 -4.47 0.45
CA GLU A 36 25.20 -4.03 0.23
C GLU A 36 26.00 -3.94 1.53
N ASN A 37 25.35 -3.76 2.69
CA ASN A 37 25.99 -3.61 4.01
C ASN A 37 25.51 -4.67 5.02
N PRO A 38 25.81 -5.96 4.80
CA PRO A 38 25.38 -7.02 5.70
C PRO A 38 25.97 -6.80 7.10
N GLY A 39 25.09 -6.73 8.10
CA GLY A 39 25.46 -6.57 9.52
C GLY A 39 25.51 -5.14 10.03
N ASN A 40 25.49 -4.11 9.16
CA ASN A 40 25.45 -2.71 9.59
C ASN A 40 24.14 -2.01 9.19
N LYS A 41 23.06 -2.37 9.86
CA LYS A 41 21.73 -1.78 9.62
C LYS A 41 21.65 -0.31 10.03
N TYR A 42 22.54 0.15 10.90
CA TYR A 42 22.57 1.53 11.37
C TYR A 42 23.06 2.51 10.30
N ALA A 43 23.93 2.07 9.38
CA ALA A 43 24.34 2.86 8.22
C ALA A 43 23.15 3.17 7.28
N CYS A 44 22.17 2.27 7.22
CA CYS A 44 20.96 2.43 6.39
C CYS A 44 19.79 3.10 7.13
N LYS A 45 20.02 3.63 8.34
CA LYS A 45 18.93 4.11 9.22
C LYS A 45 18.09 5.21 8.57
N ASP A 46 18.72 6.12 7.82
CA ASP A 46 18.01 7.23 7.17
C ASP A 46 17.11 6.74 6.03
N LEU A 47 17.58 5.77 5.23
CA LEU A 47 16.76 5.12 4.18
C LEU A 47 15.59 4.33 4.78
N ILE A 48 15.83 3.66 5.91
CA ILE A 48 14.78 2.92 6.64
C ILE A 48 13.77 3.90 7.26
N ASN A 49 14.21 5.05 7.75
CA ASN A 49 13.34 6.08 8.30
C ASN A 49 12.46 6.69 7.20
N ALA A 50 13.03 7.03 6.04
CA ALA A 50 12.27 7.53 4.89
C ALA A 50 11.13 6.57 4.49
N TYR A 51 11.41 5.26 4.40
CA TYR A 51 10.36 4.26 4.15
C TYR A 51 9.28 4.22 5.26
N LYS A 52 9.68 4.30 6.53
CA LYS A 52 8.74 4.32 7.66
C LYS A 52 7.85 5.56 7.65
N GLU A 53 8.41 6.72 7.33
CA GLU A 53 7.71 7.99 7.25
C GLU A 53 6.69 7.96 6.12
N CYS A 54 7.11 7.56 4.91
CA CYS A 54 6.21 7.36 3.78
C CYS A 54 5.05 6.42 4.13
N LYS A 55 5.34 5.28 4.77
CA LYS A 55 4.31 4.31 5.14
C LYS A 55 3.35 4.87 6.20
N LYS A 56 3.85 5.68 7.12
CA LYS A 56 3.04 6.34 8.14
C LYS A 56 2.08 7.35 7.50
N GLU A 57 2.58 8.22 6.63
CA GLU A 57 1.77 9.17 5.88
C GLU A 57 0.71 8.46 5.05
N TRP A 58 1.10 7.42 4.33
CA TRP A 58 0.17 6.61 3.58
C TRP A 58 -0.92 6.01 4.49
N THR A 59 -0.58 5.42 5.64
CA THR A 59 -1.60 4.91 6.56
C THR A 59 -2.52 6.00 7.10
N ASN A 60 -2.02 7.22 7.30
CA ASN A 60 -2.82 8.36 7.76
C ASN A 60 -3.82 8.81 6.70
N ILE A 61 -3.37 9.04 5.46
CA ILE A 61 -4.25 9.36 4.31
C ILE A 61 -5.35 8.30 4.23
N ARG A 62 -4.97 7.03 4.34
CA ARG A 62 -5.92 5.93 4.24
C ARG A 62 -6.90 5.87 5.44
N LEU A 63 -6.46 6.24 6.63
CA LEU A 63 -7.32 6.36 7.80
C LEU A 63 -8.30 7.53 7.65
N GLU A 64 -7.84 8.67 7.15
CA GLU A 64 -8.65 9.85 6.88
C GLU A 64 -9.70 9.57 5.80
N GLU A 65 -9.31 8.92 4.70
CA GLU A 65 -10.25 8.49 3.66
C GLU A 65 -11.30 7.53 4.21
N ARG A 66 -10.91 6.61 5.11
CA ARG A 66 -11.87 5.74 5.80
C ARG A 66 -12.78 6.54 6.75
N ALA A 67 -12.26 7.53 7.45
CA ALA A 67 -13.02 8.36 8.37
C ALA A 67 -14.06 9.21 7.62
N LYS A 68 -13.67 9.81 6.49
CA LYS A 68 -14.54 10.58 5.59
C LYS A 68 -15.66 9.72 4.99
N ARG A 69 -15.37 8.45 4.67
CA ARG A 69 -16.36 7.52 4.08
C ARG A 69 -17.40 6.99 5.08
N GLY A 70 -17.26 7.32 6.36
CA GLY A 70 -18.23 6.97 7.40
C GLY A 70 -18.19 5.48 7.79
N LEU A 71 -18.23 5.24 9.10
CA LEU A 71 -18.28 3.95 9.80
C LEU A 71 -16.93 3.24 10.01
N PHE A 72 -16.57 3.11 11.29
CA PHE A 72 -15.60 2.17 11.86
C PHE A 72 -15.68 0.77 11.22
N ALA A 73 -14.89 0.51 10.18
CA ALA A 73 -14.81 -0.81 9.54
C ALA A 73 -13.44 -1.47 9.81
N LYS A 74 -13.43 -2.18 10.94
CA LYS A 74 -12.65 -3.36 11.34
C LYS A 74 -11.36 -3.67 10.55
N PHE A 75 -10.24 -3.50 11.27
CA PHE A 75 -9.13 -4.43 11.38
C PHE A 75 -8.58 -5.08 10.09
N ASN A 76 -7.44 -4.53 9.64
CA ASN A 76 -6.36 -5.20 8.91
C ASN A 76 -6.68 -5.79 7.52
N GLN A 77 -6.39 -4.99 6.47
CA GLN A 77 -5.64 -5.34 5.24
C GLN A 77 -6.17 -4.57 4.01
N GLY A 78 -5.25 -3.89 3.31
CA GLY A 78 -5.47 -3.31 1.98
C GLY A 78 -6.16 -1.95 2.02
N GLY A 79 -5.37 -0.87 1.91
CA GLY A 79 -5.89 0.48 2.07
C GLY A 79 -6.95 0.94 1.03
N PRO A 80 -7.52 2.14 1.21
CA PRO A 80 -8.37 2.91 0.28
C PRO A 80 -7.76 3.46 -1.03
N LYS A 81 -8.51 3.30 -2.12
CA LYS A 81 -8.20 3.78 -3.47
C LYS A 81 -8.02 5.31 -3.50
N GLU A 82 -7.01 5.79 -4.22
CA GLU A 82 -6.98 7.14 -4.78
C GLU A 82 -7.79 7.12 -6.07
N ASP A 83 -8.80 7.99 -6.16
CA ASP A 83 -9.45 8.37 -7.40
C ASP A 83 -8.80 9.67 -7.90
N ASP A 84 -8.41 9.63 -9.18
CA ASP A 84 -7.78 10.69 -9.93
C ASP A 84 -8.45 12.05 -9.73
N SER A 85 -7.61 13.04 -9.42
CA SER A 85 -7.82 14.43 -9.77
C SER A 85 -8.28 14.54 -11.24
N SER A 86 -9.56 14.78 -11.46
CA SER A 86 -10.01 15.59 -12.58
C SER A 86 -10.24 17.01 -12.06
N SER A 87 -9.15 17.79 -12.02
CA SER A 87 -9.28 19.24 -12.20
C SER A 87 -9.69 19.49 -13.65
N SER A 88 -10.79 20.23 -13.82
CA SER A 88 -11.06 21.03 -15.01
C SER A 88 -11.03 22.49 -14.61
#